data_AF-A0A3A0EA51-F1
#
_entry.id   AF-A0A3A0EA51-F1
#
_cell.length_a   1.000
_cell.length_b   1.000
_cell.length_c   1.000
_cell.angle_alpha   90.00
_cell.angle_beta   90.00
_cell.angle_gamma   90.00
#
_symmetry.space_group_name_H-M   'P 1'
#
loop_
_entity.id
_entity.type
_entity.pdbx_description
1 polymer ?
#
loop_
_entity_poly.entity_id
_entity_poly.type
_entity_poly.pdbx_seq_one_letter_code
_entity_poly.pdbx_strand_id
1 'polypeptide(L)'
;MYDRDNLIAWCIVPFDARRRRPEERAQMLRALGFKKFAYDWRSEHLPSFDQELASLKKQSIELVGVWFPAGLNDDAKTILDALKRHEVQAQLWVMMGDPPAEAASDSERAQWAARQLRPVVEAAAAQRCSVGLYNHGGWCGEPENQLAILEALNEPNVGIVYNLHHGHDHVQRLGDVLARLKDHLYAVNLNGMDRDGERRGRKILPLGQGELDLQVIKTIAGSGYDGPIGVLGHTNDDAEHTLRTNLAGLDSLVAKLGDSDPAATPFEIQVLDKQNGWPVPLIELRTTHGVRWVTDNAGRVAVDAPELMGRQSWFHVEGHGYEFPADGFGQRGVRLTPQPGDATRIEVSRTNIAKRLGRLTGAGLFAESQKLGLERDVRESGVFGCDSVQTAVYRGRLFWAWGDTSVPHYPLGLFHMTSATTPCEPLKSLEPPLRLQYEYFADDEGRPRSVAEMPGEGPTWLTGYIALPDESGGERLVATYHKIRPPLEPYELGLCAWNDEAAKFDHVATLWRKSDAAPTPPPAPQGHPVIYQDDSGEKWALFGNPLPTLRCRATSESWRNPAAWEQLSPPEHLVAAADGGRVTPHSGSIAWNGYRQRWVAVFMEAWGKPSAFG
;
A
#
# COMPACT_ATOMS: atom_id res chain seq x y z
N MET A 1 7.25 1.09 -27.19
CA MET A 1 8.52 0.39 -26.84
C MET A 1 8.33 -1.12 -26.78
N TYR A 2 7.34 -1.67 -26.06
CA TYR A 2 7.11 -3.13 -25.96
C TYR A 2 6.27 -3.74 -27.09
N ASP A 3 5.98 -2.97 -28.14
CA ASP A 3 5.24 -3.44 -29.31
C ASP A 3 5.97 -4.56 -30.03
N ARG A 4 5.20 -5.48 -30.63
CA ARG A 4 5.73 -6.69 -31.27
C ARG A 4 6.82 -6.41 -32.31
N ASP A 5 6.71 -5.29 -33.01
CA ASP A 5 7.65 -4.83 -34.04
C ASP A 5 9.02 -4.42 -33.47
N ASN A 6 9.08 -4.12 -32.17
CA ASN A 6 10.31 -3.76 -31.48
C ASN A 6 10.94 -4.92 -30.69
N LEU A 7 10.29 -6.09 -30.67
CA LEU A 7 10.78 -7.25 -29.94
C LEU A 7 11.76 -8.09 -30.78
N ILE A 8 12.82 -8.57 -30.12
CA ILE A 8 13.83 -9.47 -30.68
C ILE A 8 13.67 -10.84 -30.01
N ALA A 9 13.48 -11.91 -30.77
CA ALA A 9 13.63 -13.25 -30.19
C ALA A 9 15.12 -13.53 -29.95
N TRP A 10 15.49 -13.94 -28.72
CA TRP A 10 16.89 -14.11 -28.34
C TRP A 10 17.14 -15.41 -27.58
N CYS A 11 18.31 -16.00 -27.84
CA CYS A 11 18.87 -17.13 -27.10
C CYS A 11 17.99 -18.39 -27.15
N ILE A 12 17.70 -18.89 -28.35
CA ILE A 12 16.76 -19.99 -28.57
C ILE A 12 17.34 -21.15 -29.37
N VAL A 13 18.41 -20.97 -30.15
CA VAL A 13 18.85 -21.98 -31.12
C VAL A 13 19.45 -23.21 -30.46
N PRO A 14 20.50 -23.11 -29.61
CA PRO A 14 21.06 -24.26 -28.92
C PRO A 14 20.18 -24.77 -27.76
N PHE A 15 19.16 -24.00 -27.37
CA PHE A 15 18.29 -24.30 -26.24
C PHE A 15 16.91 -24.82 -26.65
N ASP A 16 16.60 -24.90 -27.95
CA ASP A 16 15.32 -25.45 -28.40
C ASP A 16 15.31 -26.98 -28.29
N ALA A 17 14.51 -27.50 -27.35
CA ALA A 17 14.35 -28.95 -27.15
C ALA A 17 13.91 -29.69 -28.43
N ARG A 18 13.21 -28.99 -29.34
CA ARG A 18 12.72 -29.56 -30.61
C ARG A 18 13.80 -29.61 -31.69
N ARG A 19 14.94 -28.93 -31.47
CA ARG A 19 16.06 -28.82 -32.43
C ARG A 19 15.58 -28.41 -33.83
N ARG A 20 14.68 -27.42 -33.88
CA ARG A 20 14.08 -26.95 -35.15
C ARG A 20 15.18 -26.58 -36.14
N ARG A 21 14.97 -26.92 -37.41
CA ARG A 21 15.83 -26.50 -38.52
C ARG A 21 15.58 -25.03 -38.88
N PRO A 22 16.44 -24.39 -39.67
CA PRO A 22 16.31 -22.97 -39.97
C PRO A 22 14.96 -22.53 -40.52
N GLU A 23 14.37 -23.28 -41.47
CA GLU A 23 13.05 -22.94 -42.01
C GLU A 23 11.93 -23.03 -40.97
N GLU A 24 11.98 -24.06 -40.12
CA GLU A 24 10.99 -24.29 -39.07
C GLU A 24 11.06 -23.19 -38.01
N ARG A 25 12.28 -22.73 -37.67
CA ARG A 25 12.50 -21.63 -36.74
C ARG A 25 12.00 -20.30 -37.30
N ALA A 26 12.33 -19.97 -38.55
CA ALA A 26 11.85 -18.75 -39.19
C ALA A 26 10.32 -18.72 -39.30
N GLN A 27 9.68 -19.87 -39.58
CA GLN A 27 8.23 -20.00 -39.57
C GLN A 27 7.62 -19.80 -38.17
N MET A 28 8.21 -20.42 -37.15
CA MET A 28 7.80 -20.26 -35.75
C MET A 28 7.89 -18.80 -35.30
N LEU A 29 9.01 -18.12 -35.57
CA LEU A 29 9.22 -16.71 -35.22
C LEU A 29 8.16 -15.81 -35.87
N ARG A 30 7.88 -16.01 -37.17
CA ARG A 30 6.82 -15.29 -37.88
C ARG A 30 5.44 -15.57 -37.28
N ALA A 31 5.13 -16.83 -36.97
CA ALA A 31 3.86 -17.22 -36.36
C ALA A 31 3.66 -16.60 -34.96
N LEU A 32 4.74 -16.38 -34.21
CA LEU A 32 4.73 -15.66 -32.94
C LEU A 32 4.73 -14.14 -33.10
N GLY A 33 4.82 -13.63 -34.33
CA GLY A 33 4.77 -12.21 -34.66
C GLY A 33 6.11 -11.47 -34.58
N PHE A 34 7.24 -12.17 -34.37
CA PHE A 34 8.55 -11.52 -34.37
C PHE A 34 8.95 -11.06 -35.77
N LYS A 35 9.48 -9.83 -35.83
CA LYS A 35 10.12 -9.27 -37.03
C LYS A 35 11.63 -9.16 -36.89
N LYS A 36 12.16 -9.29 -35.66
CA LYS A 36 13.59 -9.22 -35.36
C LYS A 36 14.03 -10.48 -34.63
N PHE A 37 15.23 -10.94 -34.93
CA PHE A 37 15.83 -12.13 -34.36
C PHE A 37 17.31 -11.90 -34.07
N ALA A 38 17.79 -12.41 -32.95
CA ALA A 38 19.22 -12.49 -32.66
C ALA A 38 19.65 -13.95 -32.56
N TYR A 39 20.66 -14.32 -33.34
CA TYR A 39 21.08 -15.71 -33.54
C TYR A 39 22.19 -16.09 -32.56
N ASP A 40 21.85 -16.90 -31.57
CA ASP A 40 22.83 -17.66 -30.80
C ASP A 40 23.12 -19.01 -31.47
N TRP A 41 24.26 -19.61 -31.18
CA TRP A 41 24.66 -20.85 -31.86
C TRP A 41 25.73 -21.63 -31.09
N ARG A 42 25.94 -22.86 -31.52
CA ARG A 42 27.07 -23.75 -31.20
C ARG A 42 27.61 -24.35 -32.50
N SER A 43 28.84 -24.86 -32.52
CA SER A 43 29.55 -25.22 -33.75
C SER A 43 28.75 -26.14 -34.68
N GLU A 44 27.85 -27.00 -34.16
CA GLU A 44 26.98 -27.84 -34.99
C GLU A 44 25.94 -27.07 -35.84
N HIS A 45 25.66 -25.81 -35.51
CA HIS A 45 24.64 -24.99 -36.18
C HIS A 45 25.22 -24.15 -37.34
N LEU A 46 26.51 -23.81 -37.29
CA LEU A 46 27.18 -22.98 -38.31
C LEU A 46 27.08 -23.54 -39.74
N PRO A 47 27.17 -24.86 -39.98
CA PRO A 47 27.01 -25.42 -41.33
C PRO A 47 25.68 -25.07 -41.99
N SER A 48 24.63 -24.77 -41.21
CA SER A 48 23.31 -24.38 -41.70
C SER A 48 23.04 -22.87 -41.67
N PHE A 49 24.03 -22.04 -41.33
CA PHE A 49 23.80 -20.60 -41.10
C PHE A 49 23.39 -19.85 -42.39
N ASP A 50 23.93 -20.19 -43.56
CA ASP A 50 23.47 -19.63 -44.84
C ASP A 50 21.97 -19.92 -45.09
N GLN A 51 21.49 -21.11 -44.69
CA GLN A 51 20.09 -21.49 -44.81
C GLN A 51 19.21 -20.72 -43.82
N GLU A 52 19.73 -20.42 -42.62
CA GLU A 52 19.06 -19.55 -41.64
C GLU A 52 18.89 -18.14 -42.18
N LEU A 53 19.94 -17.51 -42.72
CA LEU A 53 19.85 -16.18 -43.34
C LEU A 53 18.82 -16.14 -44.48
N ALA A 54 18.83 -17.14 -45.37
CA ALA A 54 17.86 -17.25 -46.45
C ALA A 54 16.42 -17.45 -45.94
N SER A 55 16.23 -18.25 -44.88
CA SER A 55 14.93 -18.53 -44.27
C SER A 55 14.34 -17.30 -43.59
N LEU A 56 15.15 -16.56 -42.84
CA LEU A 56 14.75 -15.30 -42.19
C LEU A 56 14.34 -14.27 -43.24
N LYS A 57 15.14 -14.09 -44.30
CA LYS A 57 14.83 -13.18 -45.42
C LYS A 57 13.49 -13.54 -46.08
N LYS A 58 13.23 -14.83 -46.31
CA LYS A 58 11.96 -15.33 -46.88
C LYS A 58 10.75 -15.02 -46.01
N GLN A 59 10.92 -15.01 -44.68
CA GLN A 59 9.85 -14.71 -43.73
C GLN A 59 9.79 -13.22 -43.34
N SER A 60 10.62 -12.36 -43.95
CA SER A 60 10.75 -10.94 -43.62
C SER A 60 11.12 -10.69 -42.15
N ILE A 61 12.03 -11.53 -41.62
CA ILE A 61 12.60 -11.39 -40.28
C ILE A 61 14.01 -10.82 -40.42
N GLU A 62 14.28 -9.73 -39.74
CA GLU A 62 15.58 -9.08 -39.66
C GLU A 62 16.47 -9.82 -38.66
N LEU A 63 17.68 -10.21 -39.08
CA LEU A 63 18.71 -10.68 -38.17
C LEU A 63 19.45 -9.47 -37.59
N VAL A 64 19.07 -9.06 -36.38
CA VAL A 64 19.62 -7.85 -35.74
C VAL A 64 20.91 -8.11 -34.98
N GLY A 65 21.09 -9.33 -34.49
CA GLY A 65 22.21 -9.70 -33.62
C GLY A 65 22.73 -11.11 -33.88
N VAL A 66 24.02 -11.33 -33.66
CA VAL A 66 24.65 -12.66 -33.74
C VAL A 66 25.58 -12.82 -32.56
N TRP A 67 25.41 -13.91 -31.80
CA TRP A 67 26.39 -14.30 -30.78
C TRP A 67 27.77 -14.46 -31.43
N PHE A 68 28.78 -13.74 -30.96
CA PHE A 68 30.05 -13.65 -31.67
C PHE A 68 31.24 -13.95 -30.75
N PRO A 69 32.24 -14.75 -31.22
CA PRO A 69 33.45 -15.00 -30.45
C PRO A 69 34.25 -13.72 -30.19
N ALA A 70 34.94 -13.64 -29.05
CA ALA A 70 35.82 -12.51 -28.68
C ALA A 70 37.10 -12.36 -29.54
N GLY A 71 37.15 -13.01 -30.71
CA GLY A 71 38.29 -12.98 -31.62
C GLY A 71 37.95 -13.61 -32.98
N LEU A 72 38.81 -13.36 -33.98
CA LEU A 72 38.61 -13.80 -35.36
C LEU A 72 39.07 -15.25 -35.61
N ASN A 73 38.51 -16.20 -34.85
CA ASN A 73 38.69 -17.63 -35.09
C ASN A 73 37.94 -18.10 -36.35
N ASP A 74 38.03 -19.39 -36.68
CA ASP A 74 37.41 -19.90 -37.92
C ASP A 74 35.88 -19.86 -37.90
N ASP A 75 35.26 -19.98 -36.72
CA ASP A 75 33.81 -19.78 -36.54
C ASP A 75 33.41 -18.33 -36.82
N ALA A 76 34.16 -17.36 -36.28
CA ALA A 76 33.97 -15.93 -36.52
C ALA A 76 34.10 -15.57 -38.01
N LYS A 77 35.09 -16.12 -38.71
CA LYS A 77 35.24 -15.95 -40.17
C LYS A 77 34.06 -16.54 -40.92
N THR A 78 33.60 -17.72 -40.53
CA THR A 78 32.44 -18.39 -41.14
C THR A 78 31.19 -17.53 -41.04
N ILE A 79 30.93 -16.93 -39.87
CA ILE A 79 29.82 -16.01 -39.63
C ILE A 79 29.95 -14.75 -40.50
N LEU A 80 31.11 -14.09 -40.46
CA LEU A 80 31.36 -12.87 -41.23
C LEU A 80 31.23 -13.10 -42.74
N ASP A 81 31.71 -14.23 -43.25
CA ASP A 81 31.59 -14.57 -44.67
C ASP A 81 30.13 -14.84 -45.05
N ALA A 82 29.34 -15.48 -44.18
CA ALA A 82 27.91 -15.68 -44.39
C ALA A 82 27.14 -14.35 -44.38
N LEU A 83 27.36 -13.49 -43.38
CA LEU A 83 26.74 -12.16 -43.32
C LEU A 83 27.06 -11.34 -44.58
N LYS A 84 28.32 -11.36 -45.03
CA LYS A 84 28.75 -10.72 -46.27
C LYS A 84 28.05 -11.27 -47.50
N ARG A 85 27.96 -12.60 -47.66
CA ARG A 85 27.29 -13.26 -48.80
C ARG A 85 25.82 -12.88 -48.91
N HIS A 86 25.14 -12.72 -47.78
CA HIS A 86 23.71 -12.41 -47.72
C HIS A 86 23.40 -10.92 -47.56
N GLU A 87 24.43 -10.08 -47.52
CA GLU A 87 24.35 -8.61 -47.35
C GLU A 87 23.61 -8.19 -46.07
N VAL A 88 23.82 -8.93 -44.98
CA VAL A 88 23.18 -8.68 -43.68
C VAL A 88 24.08 -7.83 -42.80
N GLN A 89 23.52 -6.72 -42.29
CA GLN A 89 24.18 -5.84 -41.32
C GLN A 89 23.64 -6.19 -39.93
N ALA A 90 24.44 -6.85 -39.12
CA ALA A 90 24.05 -7.30 -37.78
C ALA A 90 24.95 -6.68 -36.70
N GLN A 91 24.46 -6.72 -35.46
CA GLN A 91 25.24 -6.47 -34.26
C GLN A 91 25.96 -7.76 -33.86
N LEU A 92 27.29 -7.75 -33.73
CA LEU A 92 28.08 -8.87 -33.24
C LEU A 92 28.13 -8.79 -31.71
N TRP A 93 27.39 -9.67 -31.04
CA TRP A 93 27.23 -9.67 -29.59
C TRP A 93 28.36 -10.48 -28.95
N VAL A 94 29.31 -9.77 -28.34
CA VAL A 94 30.56 -10.36 -27.86
C VAL A 94 30.56 -10.45 -26.34
N MET A 95 30.80 -11.67 -25.83
CA MET A 95 31.18 -11.89 -24.44
C MET A 95 32.70 -11.82 -24.32
N MET A 96 33.18 -10.98 -23.39
CA MET A 96 34.59 -10.90 -23.03
C MET A 96 34.87 -11.66 -21.74
N GLY A 97 36.01 -12.34 -21.70
CA GLY A 97 36.56 -12.86 -20.45
C GLY A 97 37.15 -11.73 -19.59
N ASP A 98 37.46 -12.07 -18.33
CA ASP A 98 38.09 -11.12 -17.41
C ASP A 98 39.49 -10.73 -17.89
N PRO A 99 39.89 -9.45 -17.69
CA PRO A 99 41.25 -9.01 -17.93
C PRO A 99 42.23 -9.72 -16.98
N PRO A 100 43.53 -9.78 -17.33
CA PRO A 100 44.56 -10.40 -16.50
C PRO A 100 44.60 -9.78 -15.09
N ALA A 101 44.84 -10.61 -14.08
CA ALA A 101 44.88 -10.18 -12.68
C ALA A 101 45.99 -9.15 -12.40
N GLU A 102 47.03 -9.13 -13.24
CA GLU A 102 48.20 -8.28 -13.15
C GLU A 102 47.96 -6.83 -13.61
N ALA A 103 46.80 -6.52 -14.23
CA ALA A 103 46.44 -5.15 -14.56
C ALA A 103 46.16 -4.35 -13.26
N ALA A 104 46.96 -3.31 -13.02
CA ALA A 104 47.03 -2.60 -11.75
C ALA A 104 45.89 -1.58 -11.56
N SER A 105 45.16 -1.24 -12.61
CA SER A 105 44.01 -0.31 -12.56
C SER A 105 42.87 -0.69 -13.52
N ASP A 106 41.67 -0.19 -13.25
CA ASP A 106 40.51 -0.37 -14.14
C ASP A 106 40.72 0.27 -15.53
N SER A 107 41.52 1.32 -15.62
CA SER A 107 41.91 1.93 -16.90
C SER A 107 42.76 0.98 -17.75
N GLU A 108 43.76 0.32 -17.15
CA GLU A 108 44.59 -0.67 -17.86
C GLU A 108 43.77 -1.90 -18.30
N ARG A 109 42.81 -2.32 -17.47
CA ARG A 109 41.86 -3.38 -17.78
C ARG A 109 40.96 -3.02 -18.97
N ALA A 110 40.42 -1.80 -18.98
CA ALA A 110 39.62 -1.30 -20.10
C ALA A 110 40.44 -1.24 -21.40
N GLN A 111 41.67 -0.72 -21.33
CA GLN A 111 42.58 -0.69 -22.49
C GLN A 111 42.95 -2.09 -22.99
N TRP A 112 43.14 -3.05 -22.09
CA TRP A 112 43.37 -4.44 -22.47
C TRP A 112 42.18 -5.00 -23.24
N ALA A 113 40.97 -4.85 -22.70
CA ALA A 113 39.75 -5.33 -23.35
C ALA A 113 39.54 -4.65 -24.72
N ALA A 114 39.78 -3.34 -24.80
CA ALA A 114 39.73 -2.59 -26.05
C ALA A 114 40.77 -3.08 -27.08
N ARG A 115 41.96 -3.50 -26.66
CA ARG A 115 42.97 -4.10 -27.57
C ARG A 115 42.52 -5.46 -28.09
N GLN A 116 41.93 -6.30 -27.23
CA GLN A 116 41.45 -7.63 -27.64
C GLN A 116 40.27 -7.54 -28.62
N LEU A 117 39.36 -6.58 -28.42
CA LEU A 117 38.17 -6.42 -29.25
C LEU A 117 38.45 -5.76 -30.61
N ARG A 118 39.53 -4.98 -30.73
CA ARG A 118 39.80 -4.15 -31.92
C ARG A 118 39.72 -4.89 -33.26
N PRO A 119 40.30 -6.10 -33.42
CA PRO A 119 40.18 -6.83 -34.67
C PRO A 119 38.74 -7.19 -35.03
N VAL A 120 37.89 -7.48 -34.04
CA VAL A 120 36.46 -7.75 -34.24
C VAL A 120 35.72 -6.47 -34.64
N VAL A 121 36.00 -5.36 -33.96
CA VAL A 121 35.41 -4.04 -34.25
C VAL A 121 35.73 -3.58 -35.68
N GLU A 122 36.98 -3.71 -36.10
CA GLU A 122 37.45 -3.37 -37.45
C GLU A 122 36.80 -4.28 -38.52
N ALA A 123 36.73 -5.60 -38.26
CA ALA A 123 36.08 -6.55 -39.15
C ALA A 123 34.57 -6.29 -39.30
N ALA A 124 33.90 -5.94 -38.19
CA ALA A 124 32.49 -5.54 -38.21
C ALA A 124 32.29 -4.27 -39.04
N ALA A 125 33.09 -3.23 -38.79
CA ALA A 125 33.03 -1.96 -39.50
C ALA A 125 33.21 -2.13 -41.02
N ALA A 126 34.15 -2.98 -41.44
CA ALA A 126 34.39 -3.29 -42.85
C ALA A 126 33.17 -3.86 -43.58
N GLN A 127 32.21 -4.43 -42.84
CA GLN A 127 30.95 -4.97 -43.37
C GLN A 127 29.71 -4.16 -42.96
N ARG A 128 29.89 -2.95 -42.40
CA ARG A 128 28.81 -2.11 -41.85
C ARG A 128 28.02 -2.81 -40.73
N CYS A 129 28.65 -3.75 -40.04
CA CYS A 129 28.17 -4.35 -38.80
C CYS A 129 28.68 -3.54 -37.60
N SER A 130 28.01 -3.70 -36.47
CA SER A 130 28.42 -3.11 -35.19
C SER A 130 28.78 -4.19 -34.18
N VAL A 131 29.40 -3.82 -33.06
CA VAL A 131 29.78 -4.73 -31.98
C VAL A 131 29.01 -4.34 -30.71
N GLY A 132 28.28 -5.29 -30.13
CA GLY A 132 27.57 -5.11 -28.87
C GLY A 132 28.30 -5.83 -27.73
N LEU A 133 28.76 -5.09 -26.73
CA LEU A 133 29.33 -5.67 -25.51
C LEU A 133 28.22 -6.35 -24.71
N TYR A 134 28.33 -7.65 -24.52
CA TYR A 134 27.34 -8.47 -23.82
C TYR A 134 27.72 -8.60 -22.34
N ASN A 135 26.87 -8.13 -21.42
CA ASN A 135 27.13 -8.23 -19.98
C ASN A 135 26.94 -9.68 -19.48
N HIS A 136 28.02 -10.43 -19.29
CA HIS A 136 27.97 -11.82 -18.82
C HIS A 136 28.72 -12.02 -17.49
N GLY A 137 28.46 -11.14 -16.51
CA GLY A 137 29.17 -11.15 -15.23
C GLY A 137 30.67 -10.89 -15.36
N GLY A 138 31.41 -11.11 -14.26
CA GLY A 138 32.83 -10.77 -14.20
C GLY A 138 33.07 -9.25 -14.35
N TRP A 139 34.33 -8.86 -14.48
CA TRP A 139 34.71 -7.45 -14.62
C TRP A 139 34.16 -6.84 -15.91
N CYS A 140 34.23 -7.56 -17.04
CA CYS A 140 33.73 -7.09 -18.34
C CYS A 140 32.19 -7.04 -18.44
N GLY A 141 31.48 -7.67 -17.50
CA GLY A 141 30.02 -7.65 -17.42
C GLY A 141 29.44 -6.50 -16.62
N GLU A 142 30.25 -5.76 -15.86
CA GLU A 142 29.78 -4.61 -15.11
C GLU A 142 29.51 -3.39 -16.03
N PRO A 143 28.34 -2.71 -15.90
CA PRO A 143 27.96 -1.57 -16.72
C PRO A 143 29.03 -0.46 -16.79
N GLU A 144 29.60 -0.13 -15.64
CA GLU A 144 30.65 0.86 -15.47
C GLU A 144 31.87 0.55 -16.33
N ASN A 145 32.26 -0.72 -16.35
CA ASN A 145 33.45 -1.19 -17.03
C ASN A 145 33.21 -1.28 -18.53
N GLN A 146 31.99 -1.65 -18.96
CA GLN A 146 31.62 -1.61 -20.37
C GLN A 146 31.71 -0.18 -20.93
N LEU A 147 31.27 0.84 -20.20
CA LEU A 147 31.47 2.24 -20.60
C LEU A 147 32.96 2.60 -20.73
N ALA A 148 33.79 2.19 -19.78
CA ALA A 148 35.24 2.41 -19.85
C ALA A 148 35.87 1.69 -21.07
N ILE A 149 35.37 0.52 -21.45
CA ILE A 149 35.81 -0.20 -22.66
C ILE A 149 35.39 0.58 -23.92
N LEU A 150 34.16 1.11 -23.98
CA LEU A 150 33.72 1.96 -25.09
C LEU A 150 34.60 3.19 -25.24
N GLU A 151 34.91 3.87 -24.13
CA GLU A 151 35.80 5.03 -24.12
C GLU A 151 37.23 4.67 -24.59
N ALA A 152 37.76 3.52 -24.16
CA ALA A 152 39.09 3.06 -24.57
C ALA A 152 39.15 2.56 -26.03
N LEU A 153 38.04 2.06 -26.57
CA LEU A 153 37.92 1.73 -28.00
C LEU A 153 37.82 3.01 -28.83
N ASN A 154 36.97 3.94 -28.42
CA ASN A 154 36.64 5.19 -29.10
C ASN A 154 36.19 4.97 -30.56
N GLU A 155 35.29 4.01 -30.76
CA GLU A 155 34.79 3.62 -32.09
C GLU A 155 33.25 3.78 -32.15
N PRO A 156 32.71 4.37 -33.23
CA PRO A 156 31.28 4.69 -33.32
C PRO A 156 30.38 3.46 -33.58
N ASN A 157 30.95 2.34 -34.01
CA ASN A 157 30.21 1.09 -34.29
C ASN A 157 30.22 0.11 -33.10
N VAL A 158 30.45 0.60 -31.88
CA VAL A 158 30.44 -0.21 -30.67
C VAL A 158 29.40 0.32 -29.68
N GLY A 159 28.62 -0.59 -29.10
CA GLY A 159 27.60 -0.29 -28.10
C GLY A 159 27.47 -1.43 -27.10
N ILE A 160 26.37 -1.43 -26.34
CA ILE A 160 26.12 -2.38 -25.26
C ILE A 160 24.82 -3.14 -25.51
N VAL A 161 24.84 -4.45 -25.27
CA VAL A 161 23.66 -5.30 -25.24
C VAL A 161 23.48 -5.78 -23.80
N TYR A 162 22.46 -5.25 -23.15
CA TYR A 162 22.23 -5.48 -21.72
C TYR A 162 21.26 -6.64 -21.51
N ASN A 163 21.61 -7.59 -20.66
CA ASN A 163 20.92 -8.84 -20.44
C ASN A 163 20.58 -8.99 -18.96
N LEU A 164 19.28 -9.04 -18.64
CA LEU A 164 18.82 -9.09 -17.25
C LEU A 164 19.25 -10.35 -16.50
N HIS A 165 19.25 -11.53 -17.14
CA HIS A 165 19.67 -12.78 -16.50
C HIS A 165 21.13 -12.80 -16.05
N HIS A 166 21.97 -11.85 -16.48
CA HIS A 166 23.32 -11.65 -15.99
C HIS A 166 23.47 -10.42 -15.08
N GLY A 167 22.41 -9.64 -14.91
CA GLY A 167 22.38 -8.42 -14.12
C GLY A 167 21.56 -8.56 -12.84
N HIS A 168 21.50 -9.75 -12.22
CA HIS A 168 20.72 -9.97 -10.98
C HIS A 168 21.12 -8.99 -9.87
N ASP A 169 22.43 -8.75 -9.71
CA ASP A 169 22.96 -7.79 -8.73
C ASP A 169 22.78 -6.32 -9.15
N HIS A 170 22.36 -6.07 -10.40
CA HIS A 170 22.10 -4.73 -10.92
C HIS A 170 20.64 -4.29 -10.74
N VAL A 171 19.70 -5.22 -10.50
CA VAL A 171 18.26 -4.92 -10.54
C VAL A 171 17.86 -3.80 -9.59
N GLN A 172 18.44 -3.76 -8.39
CA GLN A 172 18.17 -2.70 -7.40
C GLN A 172 18.61 -1.31 -7.87
N ARG A 173 19.67 -1.25 -8.67
CA ARG A 173 20.26 -0.03 -9.24
C ARG A 173 19.96 0.14 -10.74
N LEU A 174 18.94 -0.56 -11.26
CA LEU A 174 18.70 -0.65 -12.70
C LEU A 174 18.39 0.73 -13.33
N GLY A 175 17.71 1.61 -12.60
CA GLY A 175 17.46 2.98 -13.06
C GLY A 175 18.75 3.75 -13.34
N ASP A 176 19.71 3.71 -12.41
CA ASP A 176 21.01 4.36 -12.55
C ASP A 176 21.85 3.74 -13.67
N VAL A 177 21.79 2.40 -13.80
CA VAL A 177 22.45 1.67 -14.90
C VAL A 177 21.90 2.15 -16.24
N LEU A 178 20.58 2.17 -16.42
CA LEU A 178 19.95 2.61 -17.67
C LEU A 178 20.23 4.09 -17.95
N ALA A 179 20.18 4.95 -16.94
CA ALA A 179 20.48 6.38 -17.11
C ALA A 179 21.89 6.63 -17.68
N ARG A 180 22.86 5.77 -17.33
CA ARG A 180 24.24 5.84 -17.82
C ARG A 180 24.45 5.13 -19.15
N LEU A 181 23.75 4.02 -19.37
CA LEU A 181 23.95 3.19 -20.55
C LEU A 181 23.11 3.61 -21.75
N LYS A 182 21.97 4.30 -21.54
CA LYS A 182 20.92 4.52 -22.56
C LYS A 182 21.44 4.95 -23.94
N ASP A 183 22.39 5.87 -23.98
CA ASP A 183 22.91 6.47 -25.23
C ASP A 183 23.89 5.52 -25.95
N HIS A 184 24.24 4.40 -25.31
CA HIS A 184 25.13 3.36 -25.81
C HIS A 184 24.41 2.00 -25.99
N LEU A 185 23.12 1.88 -25.61
CA LEU A 185 22.39 0.61 -25.65
C LEU A 185 21.90 0.28 -27.06
N TYR A 186 22.30 -0.90 -27.55
CA TYR A 186 21.76 -1.51 -28.77
C TYR A 186 20.50 -2.35 -28.52
N ALA A 187 20.43 -3.03 -27.36
CA ALA A 187 19.26 -3.81 -26.96
C ALA A 187 19.25 -4.03 -25.44
N VAL A 188 18.05 -4.20 -24.89
CA VAL A 188 17.84 -4.71 -23.52
C VAL A 188 17.06 -6.02 -23.59
N ASN A 189 17.69 -7.11 -23.17
CA ASN A 189 17.14 -8.47 -23.23
C ASN A 189 16.51 -8.88 -21.90
N LEU A 190 15.27 -9.32 -21.96
CA LEU A 190 14.39 -9.56 -20.83
C LEU A 190 14.17 -11.04 -20.54
N ASN A 191 14.04 -11.34 -19.25
CA ASN A 191 13.48 -12.55 -18.67
C ASN A 191 12.79 -12.18 -17.35
N GLY A 192 12.02 -13.10 -16.78
CA GLY A 192 11.46 -12.92 -15.45
C GLY A 192 12.57 -12.87 -14.39
N MET A 193 12.43 -11.93 -13.46
CA MET A 193 13.42 -11.57 -12.45
C MET A 193 12.83 -11.65 -11.05
N ASP A 194 13.63 -12.20 -10.16
CA ASP A 194 13.33 -12.42 -8.76
C ASP A 194 14.42 -11.74 -7.92
N ARG A 195 14.08 -11.27 -6.71
CA ARG A 195 15.10 -10.79 -5.79
C ARG A 195 16.09 -11.92 -5.49
N ASP A 196 17.39 -11.65 -5.62
CA ASP A 196 18.45 -12.65 -5.44
C ASP A 196 18.24 -13.92 -6.29
N GLY A 197 17.61 -13.80 -7.47
CA GLY A 197 17.15 -14.94 -8.28
C GLY A 197 18.28 -15.94 -8.58
N GLU A 198 19.44 -15.46 -9.02
CA GLU A 198 20.61 -16.31 -9.26
C GLU A 198 21.06 -17.07 -8.01
N ARG A 199 21.18 -16.40 -6.86
CA ARG A 199 21.55 -17.02 -5.58
C ARG A 199 20.54 -18.08 -5.11
N ARG A 200 19.27 -17.96 -5.53
CA ARG A 200 18.18 -18.89 -5.20
C ARG A 200 17.94 -19.96 -6.27
N GLY A 201 18.79 -20.07 -7.29
CA GLY A 201 18.60 -21.01 -8.39
C GLY A 201 17.43 -20.68 -9.32
N ARG A 202 16.93 -19.44 -9.25
CA ARG A 202 15.83 -18.88 -10.05
C ARG A 202 16.36 -17.78 -10.97
N LYS A 203 17.46 -18.09 -11.68
CA LYS A 203 18.21 -17.13 -12.52
C LYS A 203 17.41 -16.64 -13.73
N ILE A 204 16.63 -17.52 -14.34
CA ILE A 204 15.85 -17.24 -15.55
C ILE A 204 14.44 -17.75 -15.31
N LEU A 205 13.47 -16.85 -15.23
CA LEU A 205 12.05 -17.18 -15.13
C LEU A 205 11.33 -16.74 -16.41
N PRO A 206 10.16 -17.30 -16.71
CA PRO A 206 9.28 -16.71 -17.70
C PRO A 206 8.84 -15.30 -17.27
N LEU A 207 8.75 -14.37 -18.22
CA LEU A 207 8.22 -13.03 -17.99
C LEU A 207 6.80 -13.11 -17.42
N GLY A 208 6.50 -12.23 -16.47
CA GLY A 208 5.24 -12.18 -15.74
C GLY A 208 5.18 -13.11 -14.52
N GLN A 209 6.22 -13.92 -14.28
CA GLN A 209 6.30 -14.86 -13.14
C GLN A 209 7.35 -14.47 -12.10
N GLY A 210 8.19 -13.47 -12.38
CA GLY A 210 9.15 -12.93 -11.43
C GLY A 210 8.52 -11.91 -10.48
N GLU A 211 8.97 -11.90 -9.23
CA GLU A 211 8.59 -10.93 -8.20
C GLU A 211 8.83 -9.47 -8.65
N LEU A 212 9.91 -9.24 -9.42
CA LEU A 212 10.39 -7.91 -9.78
C LEU A 212 9.98 -7.47 -11.20
N ASP A 213 9.25 -8.30 -11.94
CA ASP A 213 9.01 -8.08 -13.38
C ASP A 213 8.31 -6.75 -13.68
N LEU A 214 7.28 -6.41 -12.91
CA LEU A 214 6.55 -5.15 -13.10
C LEU A 214 7.43 -3.94 -12.79
N GLN A 215 8.25 -4.03 -11.73
CA GLN A 215 9.20 -2.98 -11.38
C GLN A 215 10.22 -2.78 -12.50
N VAL A 216 10.84 -3.86 -12.99
CA VAL A 216 11.83 -3.83 -14.08
C VAL A 216 11.24 -3.20 -15.34
N ILE A 217 10.07 -3.66 -15.77
CA ILE A 217 9.37 -3.15 -16.95
C ILE A 217 9.02 -1.66 -16.80
N LYS A 218 8.60 -1.24 -15.60
CA LYS A 218 8.34 0.18 -15.28
C LYS A 218 9.62 1.02 -15.30
N THR A 219 10.71 0.51 -14.74
CA THR A 219 12.02 1.20 -14.71
C THR A 219 12.56 1.41 -16.12
N ILE A 220 12.50 0.39 -17.00
CA ILE A 220 12.93 0.53 -18.39
C ILE A 220 12.05 1.55 -19.12
N ALA A 221 10.71 1.47 -18.98
CA ALA A 221 9.80 2.43 -19.59
C ALA A 221 10.03 3.88 -19.11
N GLY A 222 10.32 4.07 -17.82
CA GLY A 222 10.59 5.38 -17.23
C GLY A 222 12.01 5.93 -17.50
N SER A 223 12.93 5.11 -18.01
CA SER A 223 14.34 5.51 -18.27
C SER A 223 14.52 6.42 -19.49
N GLY A 224 13.51 6.50 -20.35
CA GLY A 224 13.60 7.16 -21.65
C GLY A 224 14.29 6.31 -22.74
N TYR A 225 14.70 5.08 -22.45
CA TYR A 225 15.11 4.12 -23.47
C TYR A 225 13.91 3.74 -24.36
N ASP A 226 14.09 3.77 -25.67
CA ASP A 226 13.06 3.40 -26.66
C ASP A 226 13.55 2.36 -27.69
N GLY A 227 14.77 1.86 -27.49
CA GLY A 227 15.41 0.90 -28.38
C GLY A 227 14.84 -0.53 -28.30
N PRO A 228 15.44 -1.48 -29.03
CA PRO A 228 14.96 -2.86 -29.13
C PRO A 228 14.93 -3.63 -27.81
N ILE A 229 13.90 -4.46 -27.65
CA ILE A 229 13.71 -5.30 -26.45
C ILE A 229 13.84 -6.77 -26.83
N GLY A 230 14.80 -7.47 -26.24
CA GLY A 230 14.94 -8.92 -26.43
C GLY A 230 14.03 -9.72 -25.52
N VAL A 231 13.48 -10.81 -26.04
CA VAL A 231 12.72 -11.81 -25.28
C VAL A 231 13.53 -13.09 -25.25
N LEU A 232 14.04 -13.43 -24.07
CA LEU A 232 14.96 -14.54 -23.85
C LEU A 232 14.27 -15.91 -23.91
N GLY A 233 14.90 -16.93 -24.51
CA GLY A 233 14.42 -18.31 -24.49
C GLY A 233 15.42 -19.35 -23.96
N HIS A 234 16.38 -18.92 -23.12
CA HIS A 234 17.47 -19.73 -22.57
C HIS A 234 16.97 -20.72 -21.48
N THR A 235 16.19 -21.74 -21.87
CA THR A 235 15.46 -22.63 -20.93
C THR A 235 15.54 -24.13 -21.21
N ASN A 236 16.22 -24.60 -22.26
CA ASN A 236 16.24 -26.03 -22.70
C ASN A 236 14.87 -26.65 -22.98
N ASP A 237 13.80 -25.85 -23.01
CA ASP A 237 12.43 -26.25 -23.31
C ASP A 237 12.12 -26.07 -24.81
N ASP A 238 10.88 -26.36 -25.21
CA ASP A 238 10.41 -25.99 -26.55
C ASP A 238 10.42 -24.45 -26.70
N ALA A 239 11.28 -23.93 -27.57
CA ALA A 239 11.46 -22.50 -27.77
C ALA A 239 10.15 -21.77 -28.15
N GLU A 240 9.24 -22.41 -28.88
CA GLU A 240 7.95 -21.80 -29.23
C GLU A 240 7.09 -21.57 -27.99
N HIS A 241 7.05 -22.57 -27.10
CA HIS A 241 6.30 -22.49 -25.87
C HIS A 241 6.89 -21.44 -24.93
N THR A 242 8.21 -21.40 -24.78
CA THR A 242 8.90 -20.41 -23.95
C THR A 242 8.65 -18.99 -24.46
N LEU A 243 8.85 -18.74 -25.77
CA LEU A 243 8.61 -17.43 -26.36
C LEU A 243 7.14 -17.02 -26.22
N ARG A 244 6.18 -17.92 -26.48
CA ARG A 244 4.75 -17.63 -26.33
C ARG A 244 4.40 -17.26 -24.89
N THR A 245 4.94 -17.99 -23.91
CA THR A 245 4.74 -17.71 -22.49
C THR A 245 5.30 -16.34 -22.11
N ASN A 246 6.51 -16.04 -22.55
CA ASN A 246 7.14 -14.74 -22.29
C ASN A 246 6.39 -13.57 -22.93
N LEU A 247 5.85 -13.77 -24.13
CA LEU A 247 5.06 -12.76 -24.83
C LEU A 247 3.75 -12.47 -24.10
N ALA A 248 3.02 -13.52 -23.66
CA ALA A 248 1.81 -13.35 -22.85
C ALA A 248 2.11 -12.67 -21.50
N GLY A 249 3.22 -13.04 -20.86
CA GLY A 249 3.70 -12.41 -19.64
C GLY A 249 4.00 -10.92 -19.83
N LEU A 250 4.72 -10.57 -20.90
CA LEU A 250 5.01 -9.19 -21.26
C LEU A 250 3.73 -8.39 -21.53
N ASP A 251 2.79 -8.93 -22.31
CA ASP A 251 1.51 -8.27 -22.59
C ASP A 251 0.74 -7.95 -21.29
N SER A 252 0.71 -8.90 -20.35
CA SER A 252 0.12 -8.70 -19.01
C SER A 252 0.84 -7.62 -18.19
N LEU A 253 2.17 -7.54 -18.26
CA LEU A 253 2.95 -6.50 -17.56
C LEU A 253 2.73 -5.12 -18.17
N VAL A 254 2.66 -5.03 -19.50
CA VAL A 254 2.40 -3.77 -20.21
C VAL A 254 0.99 -3.25 -19.94
N ALA A 255 -0.01 -4.13 -19.89
CA ALA A 255 -1.38 -3.73 -19.50
C ALA A 255 -1.39 -3.07 -18.11
N LYS A 256 -0.63 -3.62 -17.15
CA LYS A 256 -0.49 -3.04 -15.80
C LYS A 256 0.25 -1.70 -15.76
N LEU A 257 1.06 -1.37 -16.78
CA LEU A 257 1.65 -0.02 -16.91
C LEU A 257 0.60 1.03 -17.30
N GLY A 258 -0.38 0.65 -18.13
CA GLY A 258 -1.45 1.53 -18.58
C GLY A 258 -2.43 1.97 -17.48
N ASP A 259 -2.51 1.20 -16.39
CA ASP A 259 -3.34 1.49 -15.22
C ASP A 259 -2.65 2.38 -14.17
N SER A 260 -1.42 2.87 -14.44
CA SER A 260 -0.70 3.76 -13.52
C SER A 260 -0.01 4.90 -14.25
N ASP A 261 -0.65 6.07 -14.26
CA ASP A 261 0.05 7.35 -14.44
C ASP A 261 1.13 7.44 -13.33
N PRO A 262 2.41 7.72 -13.64
CA PRO A 262 3.40 7.94 -12.60
C PRO A 262 3.16 9.29 -11.93
N ALA A 263 2.23 9.32 -10.97
CA ALA A 263 2.45 10.16 -9.81
C ALA A 263 3.85 9.80 -9.27
N ALA A 264 4.70 10.81 -9.09
CA ALA A 264 6.06 10.66 -8.59
C ALA A 264 6.05 9.72 -7.38
N THR A 265 6.89 8.67 -7.38
CA THR A 265 6.98 7.72 -6.28
C THR A 265 7.15 8.50 -4.97
N PRO A 266 6.19 8.44 -4.03
CA PRO A 266 6.24 9.29 -2.85
C PRO A 266 7.44 8.97 -1.96
N PHE A 267 7.90 9.96 -1.20
CA PHE A 267 8.80 9.74 -0.07
C PHE A 267 7.98 9.34 1.16
N GLU A 268 8.32 8.22 1.78
CA GLU A 268 7.62 7.73 2.97
C GLU A 268 8.16 8.38 4.25
N ILE A 269 7.25 8.83 5.11
CA ILE A 269 7.57 9.08 6.52
C ILE A 269 6.68 8.17 7.38
N GLN A 270 7.30 7.35 8.23
CA GLN A 270 6.61 6.56 9.24
C GLN A 270 6.87 7.10 10.65
N VAL A 271 5.81 7.42 11.38
CA VAL A 271 5.86 7.93 12.75
C VAL A 271 5.52 6.82 13.75
N LEU A 272 6.42 6.63 14.73
CA LEU A 272 6.37 5.55 15.70
C LEU A 272 6.42 6.08 17.14
N ASP A 273 5.73 5.39 18.06
CA ASP A 273 5.85 5.65 19.50
C ASP A 273 7.21 5.11 19.98
N LYS A 274 8.04 6.00 20.51
CA LYS A 274 9.39 5.69 20.99
C LYS A 274 9.44 4.57 22.04
N GLN A 275 8.39 4.40 22.85
CA GLN A 275 8.40 3.44 23.95
C GLN A 275 8.12 2.00 23.52
N ASN A 276 7.34 1.80 22.46
CA ASN A 276 6.83 0.48 22.08
C ASN A 276 6.98 0.17 20.58
N GLY A 277 7.42 1.12 19.76
CA GLY A 277 7.59 0.96 18.32
C GLY A 277 6.28 0.91 17.53
N TRP A 278 5.13 1.17 18.15
CA TRP A 278 3.84 1.11 17.46
C TRP A 278 3.64 2.32 16.55
N PRO A 279 2.99 2.14 15.39
CA PRO A 279 2.62 3.26 14.53
C PRO A 279 1.66 4.23 15.23
N VAL A 280 1.86 5.52 15.00
CA VAL A 280 1.04 6.57 15.63
C VAL A 280 0.21 7.31 14.58
N PRO A 281 -1.12 7.10 14.52
CA PRO A 281 -2.00 7.92 13.69
C PRO A 281 -2.20 9.32 14.26
N LEU A 282 -2.68 10.24 13.40
CA LEU A 282 -3.02 11.61 13.76
C LEU A 282 -1.83 12.46 14.24
N ILE A 283 -0.65 12.20 13.69
CA ILE A 283 0.50 13.10 13.78
C ILE A 283 0.48 14.00 12.55
N GLU A 284 0.31 15.31 12.76
CA GLU A 284 0.48 16.33 11.73
C GLU A 284 1.96 16.56 11.46
N LEU A 285 2.33 16.50 10.18
CA LEU A 285 3.61 16.94 9.64
C LEU A 285 3.36 18.18 8.79
N ARG A 286 3.86 19.34 9.25
CA ARG A 286 3.61 20.63 8.58
C ARG A 286 4.90 21.30 8.14
N THR A 287 5.01 21.69 6.88
CA THR A 287 6.18 22.45 6.39
C THR A 287 6.09 23.93 6.77
N THR A 288 7.21 24.65 6.62
CA THR A 288 7.30 26.09 6.91
C THR A 288 6.42 26.96 6.01
N HIS A 289 6.02 26.47 4.84
CA HIS A 289 5.10 27.16 3.91
C HIS A 289 3.67 26.57 3.96
N GLY A 290 3.37 25.72 4.94
CA GLY A 290 2.00 25.37 5.31
C GLY A 290 1.42 24.11 4.66
N VAL A 291 2.19 23.34 3.90
CA VAL A 291 1.74 22.01 3.44
C VAL A 291 1.66 21.06 4.63
N ARG A 292 0.60 20.27 4.71
CA ARG A 292 0.29 19.40 5.85
C ARG A 292 -0.02 17.99 5.40
N TRP A 293 0.54 17.04 6.12
CA TRP A 293 0.15 15.64 6.07
C TRP A 293 -0.24 15.20 7.48
N VAL A 294 -1.14 14.22 7.57
CA VAL A 294 -1.54 13.63 8.84
C VAL A 294 -1.38 12.13 8.73
N THR A 295 -0.68 11.51 9.69
CA THR A 295 -0.43 10.07 9.63
C THR A 295 -1.71 9.25 9.72
N ASP A 296 -1.79 8.22 8.88
CA ASP A 296 -2.87 7.23 8.89
C ASP A 296 -2.71 6.20 10.03
N ASN A 297 -3.58 5.18 10.11
CA ASN A 297 -3.51 4.16 11.18
C ASN A 297 -2.20 3.37 11.21
N ALA A 298 -1.49 3.28 10.08
CA ALA A 298 -0.15 2.68 9.99
C ALA A 298 0.99 3.66 10.35
N GLY A 299 0.63 4.87 10.80
CA GLY A 299 1.57 5.91 11.18
C GLY A 299 2.28 6.50 9.98
N ARG A 300 1.74 6.39 8.77
CA ARG A 300 2.44 6.73 7.52
C ARG A 300 1.90 8.01 6.90
N VAL A 301 2.78 8.73 6.21
CA VAL A 301 2.44 9.72 5.19
C VAL A 301 3.21 9.45 3.91
N ALA A 302 2.59 9.74 2.78
CA ALA A 302 3.17 9.69 1.44
C ALA A 302 3.44 11.13 0.99
N VAL A 303 4.69 11.58 1.12
CA VAL A 303 5.09 12.92 0.68
C VAL A 303 5.34 12.88 -0.82
N ASP A 304 4.46 13.49 -1.60
CA ASP A 304 4.50 13.56 -3.06
C ASP A 304 4.67 14.99 -3.59
N ALA A 305 4.89 15.97 -2.70
CA ALA A 305 5.08 17.38 -3.03
C ALA A 305 6.38 17.62 -3.82
N PRO A 306 6.32 17.96 -5.13
CA PRO A 306 7.51 18.08 -5.98
C PRO A 306 8.51 19.12 -5.51
N GLU A 307 8.04 20.21 -4.90
CA GLU A 307 8.87 21.32 -4.41
C GLU A 307 9.77 20.96 -3.21
N LEU A 308 9.55 19.80 -2.58
CA LEU A 308 10.35 19.29 -1.46
C LEU A 308 11.37 18.24 -1.89
N MET A 309 11.19 17.61 -3.05
CA MET A 309 12.06 16.53 -3.50
C MET A 309 13.48 17.02 -3.77
N GLY A 310 14.48 16.32 -3.21
CA GLY A 310 15.88 16.69 -3.27
C GLY A 310 16.26 17.92 -2.45
N ARG A 311 15.33 18.50 -1.68
CA ARG A 311 15.54 19.76 -0.94
C ARG A 311 15.36 19.55 0.57
N GLN A 312 16.40 19.92 1.33
CA GLN A 312 16.30 19.93 2.78
C GLN A 312 15.18 20.89 3.22
N SER A 313 14.20 20.33 3.92
CA SER A 313 12.96 20.99 4.32
C SER A 313 12.67 20.71 5.79
N TRP A 314 12.10 21.69 6.49
CA TRP A 314 11.67 21.53 7.88
C TRP A 314 10.22 21.06 7.95
N PHE A 315 9.97 20.05 8.79
CA PHE A 315 8.65 19.52 9.11
C PHE A 315 8.40 19.71 10.61
N HIS A 316 7.43 20.54 10.96
CA HIS A 316 6.86 20.57 12.30
C HIS A 316 6.16 19.25 12.58
N VAL A 317 6.33 18.71 13.79
CA VAL A 317 5.72 17.44 14.21
C VAL A 317 4.80 17.73 15.39
N GLU A 318 3.50 17.54 15.19
CA GLU A 318 2.48 17.85 16.19
C GLU A 318 1.44 16.74 16.28
N GLY A 319 0.98 16.41 17.49
CA GLY A 319 -0.08 15.42 17.66
C GLY A 319 -0.62 15.40 19.08
N HIS A 320 -1.93 15.19 19.23
CA HIS A 320 -2.53 15.12 20.56
C HIS A 320 -1.97 13.95 21.36
N GLY A 321 -1.57 14.15 22.61
CA GLY A 321 -1.06 13.07 23.48
C GLY A 321 0.30 12.49 23.09
N TYR A 322 1.02 13.14 22.18
CA TYR A 322 2.38 12.80 21.74
C TYR A 322 3.21 14.07 21.60
N GLU A 323 4.51 13.96 21.87
CA GLU A 323 5.44 15.07 21.78
C GLU A 323 6.68 14.69 20.97
N PHE A 324 7.12 15.64 20.14
CA PHE A 324 8.45 15.65 19.55
C PHE A 324 9.34 16.62 20.34
N PRO A 325 10.62 16.30 20.60
CA PRO A 325 11.49 17.18 21.38
C PRO A 325 11.61 18.58 20.75
N ALA A 326 11.61 19.60 21.59
CA ALA A 326 11.90 20.96 21.18
C ALA A 326 13.41 21.15 20.96
N ASP A 327 13.77 21.93 19.96
CA ASP A 327 15.14 22.42 19.77
C ASP A 327 15.47 23.58 20.72
N GLY A 328 16.67 24.16 20.59
CA GLY A 328 17.11 25.29 21.42
C GLY A 328 16.28 26.57 21.30
N PHE A 329 15.39 26.65 20.30
CA PHE A 329 14.46 27.77 20.08
C PHE A 329 13.01 27.40 20.42
N GLY A 330 12.77 26.22 20.99
CA GLY A 330 11.42 25.75 21.31
C GLY A 330 10.69 25.11 20.13
N GLN A 331 11.32 24.97 18.96
CA GLN A 331 10.69 24.41 17.77
C GLN A 331 10.65 22.89 17.82
N ARG A 332 9.50 22.29 17.55
CA ARG A 332 9.29 20.83 17.56
C ARG A 332 9.15 20.33 16.13
N GLY A 333 10.21 19.73 15.60
CA GLY A 333 10.22 19.25 14.22
C GLY A 333 11.56 18.67 13.77
N VAL A 334 11.61 18.23 12.52
CA VAL A 334 12.76 17.55 11.92
C VAL A 334 13.10 18.15 10.56
N ARG A 335 14.40 18.20 10.22
CA ARG A 335 14.87 18.49 8.86
C ARG A 335 14.99 17.19 8.09
N LEU A 336 14.31 17.11 6.95
CA LEU A 336 14.36 15.96 6.04
C LEU A 336 14.74 16.46 4.65
N THR A 337 15.39 15.61 3.86
CA THR A 337 15.61 15.83 2.43
C THR A 337 14.87 14.72 1.69
N PRO A 338 13.56 14.89 1.39
CA PRO A 338 12.77 13.87 0.72
C PRO A 338 13.39 13.47 -0.62
N GLN A 339 13.49 12.18 -0.89
CA GLN A 339 13.88 11.65 -2.19
C GLN A 339 12.78 10.70 -2.69
N PRO A 340 12.44 10.72 -3.98
CA PRO A 340 11.40 9.84 -4.52
C PRO A 340 11.69 8.36 -4.23
N GLY A 341 10.73 7.66 -3.60
CA GLY A 341 10.86 6.24 -3.24
C GLY A 341 11.69 5.92 -2.00
N ASP A 342 12.37 6.91 -1.41
CA ASP A 342 13.04 6.73 -0.11
C ASP A 342 12.03 6.75 1.05
N ALA A 343 12.48 6.29 2.22
CA ALA A 343 11.69 6.27 3.43
C ALA A 343 12.48 6.74 4.65
N THR A 344 11.79 7.32 5.63
CA THR A 344 12.37 7.67 6.93
C THR A 344 11.41 7.37 8.08
N ARG A 345 11.97 7.32 9.30
CA ARG A 345 11.22 7.11 10.54
C ARG A 345 11.36 8.31 11.48
N ILE A 346 10.26 8.68 12.11
CA ILE A 346 10.22 9.70 13.16
C ILE A 346 9.69 9.04 14.43
N GLU A 347 10.39 9.20 15.54
CA GLU A 347 9.92 8.72 16.84
C GLU A 347 9.31 9.87 17.64
N VAL A 348 8.13 9.63 18.22
CA VAL A 348 7.43 10.57 19.11
C VAL A 348 7.28 9.97 20.50
N SER A 349 7.28 10.82 21.52
CA SER A 349 7.13 10.41 22.92
C SER A 349 5.68 10.59 23.35
N ARG A 350 5.01 9.49 23.71
CA ARG A 350 3.64 9.53 24.21
C ARG A 350 3.56 10.25 25.56
N THR A 351 2.63 11.20 25.69
CA THR A 351 2.33 11.91 26.94
C THR A 351 1.01 11.44 27.57
N ASN A 352 0.09 10.89 26.78
CA ASN A 352 -1.14 10.28 27.30
C ASN A 352 -0.86 9.00 28.10
N ILE A 353 -1.67 8.71 29.12
CA ILE A 353 -1.55 7.49 29.94
C ILE A 353 -1.86 6.22 29.13
N ALA A 354 -2.83 6.28 28.23
CA ALA A 354 -3.23 5.17 27.36
C ALA A 354 -2.39 5.10 26.08
N LYS A 355 -2.11 3.88 25.60
CA LYS A 355 -1.53 3.65 24.27
C LYS A 355 -2.61 3.88 23.21
N ARG A 356 -2.26 4.56 22.11
CA ARG A 356 -3.17 4.75 20.98
C ARG A 356 -3.14 3.50 20.10
N LEU A 357 -4.29 2.83 19.93
CA LEU A 357 -4.40 1.70 19.02
C LEU A 357 -4.59 2.12 17.56
N GLY A 358 -5.39 3.17 17.35
CA GLY A 358 -5.75 3.64 16.03
C GLY A 358 -6.97 4.55 16.06
N ARG A 359 -7.30 5.10 14.90
CA ARG A 359 -8.59 5.76 14.66
C ARG A 359 -9.65 4.69 14.41
N LEU A 360 -10.82 4.85 15.04
CA LEU A 360 -11.96 3.97 14.85
C LEU A 360 -12.74 4.33 13.58
N THR A 361 -13.05 5.60 13.37
CA THR A 361 -13.89 6.08 12.25
C THR A 361 -13.22 7.23 11.49
N GLY A 362 -13.92 7.69 10.46
CA GLY A 362 -13.51 8.78 9.58
C GLY A 362 -12.71 8.32 8.37
N ALA A 363 -12.53 9.22 7.42
CA ALA A 363 -11.89 8.90 6.15
C ALA A 363 -10.37 8.85 6.26
N GLY A 364 -9.76 8.15 5.30
CA GLY A 364 -8.32 8.05 5.17
C GLY A 364 -7.68 7.25 6.30
N LEU A 365 -8.34 6.19 6.79
CA LEU A 365 -7.75 5.34 7.84
C LEU A 365 -6.43 4.72 7.38
N PHE A 366 -6.27 4.48 6.07
CA PHE A 366 -5.05 3.94 5.44
C PHE A 366 -4.71 4.64 4.10
N ALA A 367 -5.26 5.84 3.84
CA ALA A 367 -5.11 6.51 2.55
C ALA A 367 -3.64 6.80 2.20
N GLU A 368 -2.82 7.18 3.18
CA GLU A 368 -1.40 7.43 2.96
C GLU A 368 -0.64 6.13 2.66
N SER A 369 -0.93 5.05 3.38
CA SER A 369 -0.42 3.71 3.08
C SER A 369 -0.79 3.27 1.67
N GLN A 370 -2.01 3.57 1.21
CA GLN A 370 -2.47 3.25 -0.15
C GLN A 370 -1.70 4.01 -1.23
N LYS A 371 -1.38 5.30 -1.01
CA LYS A 371 -0.50 6.07 -1.91
C LYS A 371 0.90 5.48 -2.02
N LEU A 372 1.39 4.84 -0.96
CA LEU A 372 2.66 4.09 -0.95
C LEU A 372 2.52 2.69 -1.56
N GLY A 373 1.34 2.32 -2.07
CA GLY A 373 1.07 1.00 -2.64
C GLY A 373 0.88 -0.11 -1.60
N LEU A 374 0.69 0.22 -0.32
CA LEU A 374 0.36 -0.69 0.78
C LEU A 374 -1.16 -0.71 1.03
N GLU A 375 -1.68 -1.64 1.84
CA GLU A 375 -3.09 -1.67 2.28
C GLU A 375 -4.13 -1.52 1.14
N ARG A 376 -3.82 -2.05 -0.06
CA ARG A 376 -4.62 -1.86 -1.28
C ARG A 376 -6.04 -2.46 -1.20
N ASP A 377 -6.21 -3.47 -0.36
CA ASP A 377 -7.49 -4.16 -0.19
C ASP A 377 -8.43 -3.46 0.80
N VAL A 378 -7.93 -2.44 1.53
CA VAL A 378 -8.74 -1.68 2.48
C VAL A 378 -9.72 -0.79 1.71
N ARG A 379 -11.01 -1.00 1.94
CA ARG A 379 -12.06 -0.19 1.34
C ARG A 379 -12.42 0.98 2.23
N GLU A 380 -12.69 2.12 1.62
CA GLU A 380 -13.20 3.25 2.38
C GLU A 380 -14.64 3.06 2.83
N SER A 381 -14.92 3.54 4.04
CA SER A 381 -16.23 3.37 4.69
C SER A 381 -17.32 4.31 4.18
N GLY A 382 -16.95 5.39 3.48
CA GLY A 382 -17.86 6.49 3.13
C GLY A 382 -18.24 7.39 4.31
N VAL A 383 -17.63 7.19 5.49
CA VAL A 383 -17.81 8.03 6.68
C VAL A 383 -16.57 8.88 6.90
N PHE A 384 -16.74 10.20 6.97
CA PHE A 384 -15.65 11.17 7.13
C PHE A 384 -15.39 11.52 8.59
N GLY A 385 -16.37 11.30 9.46
CA GLY A 385 -16.24 11.42 10.91
C GLY A 385 -17.54 11.04 11.60
N CYS A 386 -17.45 10.67 12.87
CA CYS A 386 -18.59 10.40 13.73
C CYS A 386 -18.41 11.16 15.04
N ASP A 387 -19.51 11.65 15.62
CA ASP A 387 -19.50 12.16 16.98
C ASP A 387 -20.18 11.19 17.95
N SER A 388 -19.71 11.19 19.19
CA SER A 388 -20.20 10.33 20.27
C SER A 388 -20.10 8.83 19.92
N VAL A 389 -20.42 7.94 20.85
CA VAL A 389 -20.60 6.52 20.53
C VAL A 389 -21.52 5.89 21.55
N GLN A 390 -22.35 4.96 21.10
CA GLN A 390 -23.16 4.08 21.92
C GLN A 390 -22.93 2.65 21.45
N THR A 391 -22.78 1.70 22.37
CA THR A 391 -22.55 0.31 22.00
C THR A 391 -23.38 -0.64 22.85
N ALA A 392 -23.84 -1.72 22.23
CA ALA A 392 -24.50 -2.82 22.92
C ALA A 392 -24.24 -4.13 22.16
N VAL A 393 -24.09 -5.24 22.89
CA VAL A 393 -24.13 -6.56 22.27
C VAL A 393 -25.59 -6.95 22.12
N TYR A 394 -26.02 -7.22 20.90
CA TYR A 394 -27.38 -7.61 20.58
C TYR A 394 -27.34 -8.77 19.58
N ARG A 395 -27.99 -9.89 19.92
CA ARG A 395 -28.06 -11.12 19.12
C ARG A 395 -26.69 -11.59 18.61
N GLY A 396 -25.69 -11.55 19.49
CA GLY A 396 -24.34 -12.04 19.21
C GLY A 396 -23.49 -11.14 18.31
N ARG A 397 -23.93 -9.90 18.03
CA ARG A 397 -23.12 -8.88 17.36
C ARG A 397 -22.98 -7.64 18.23
N LEU A 398 -21.85 -6.94 18.07
CA LEU A 398 -21.66 -5.65 18.69
C LEU A 398 -22.25 -4.57 17.78
N PHE A 399 -23.28 -3.91 18.26
CA PHE A 399 -23.88 -2.75 17.63
C PHE A 399 -23.15 -1.49 18.07
N TRP A 400 -22.96 -0.61 17.11
CA TRP A 400 -22.37 0.71 17.28
C TRP A 400 -23.36 1.73 16.77
N ALA A 401 -23.59 2.81 17.51
CA ALA A 401 -24.39 3.94 17.07
C ALA A 401 -23.65 5.25 17.33
N TRP A 402 -23.67 6.15 16.35
CA TRP A 402 -22.96 7.42 16.37
C TRP A 402 -23.90 8.58 16.07
N GLY A 403 -23.69 9.71 16.72
CA GLY A 403 -24.30 10.98 16.37
C GLY A 403 -23.54 11.67 15.23
N ASP A 404 -24.14 12.77 14.76
CA ASP A 404 -23.56 13.80 13.89
C ASP A 404 -22.50 13.28 12.91
N THR A 405 -22.92 12.36 12.03
CA THR A 405 -22.00 11.64 11.14
C THR A 405 -21.72 12.43 9.88
N SER A 406 -20.46 12.76 9.64
CA SER A 406 -20.00 13.44 8.44
C SER A 406 -19.83 12.46 7.28
N VAL A 407 -20.29 12.85 6.10
CA VAL A 407 -20.26 12.05 4.86
C VAL A 407 -19.70 12.88 3.70
N PRO A 408 -19.11 12.27 2.66
CA PRO A 408 -18.39 12.99 1.61
C PRO A 408 -19.27 13.85 0.70
N HIS A 409 -20.54 13.48 0.49
CA HIS A 409 -21.33 13.98 -0.63
C HIS A 409 -22.00 15.34 -0.36
N TYR A 410 -22.19 15.72 0.90
CA TYR A 410 -22.83 16.99 1.28
C TYR A 410 -22.32 17.47 2.64
N PRO A 411 -22.10 18.78 2.85
CA PRO A 411 -21.54 19.32 4.11
C PRO A 411 -22.47 19.18 5.31
N LEU A 412 -23.77 19.00 5.10
CA LEU A 412 -24.71 18.63 6.16
C LEU A 412 -24.65 17.11 6.34
N GLY A 413 -24.21 16.66 7.53
CA GLY A 413 -24.10 15.25 7.88
C GLY A 413 -25.43 14.56 8.17
N LEU A 414 -25.34 13.32 8.67
CA LEU A 414 -26.48 12.52 9.12
C LEU A 414 -26.71 12.75 10.62
N PHE A 415 -27.84 13.36 10.95
CA PHE A 415 -28.14 13.86 12.31
C PHE A 415 -29.19 13.05 13.07
N HIS A 416 -29.67 11.93 12.50
CA HIS A 416 -30.64 11.03 13.14
C HIS A 416 -29.98 9.69 13.51
N MET A 417 -28.78 9.76 14.08
CA MET A 417 -27.84 8.66 14.32
C MET A 417 -27.49 7.81 13.10
N THR A 418 -26.24 7.38 12.98
CA THR A 418 -25.85 6.26 12.11
C THR A 418 -25.52 5.05 12.96
N SER A 419 -25.51 3.87 12.35
CA SER A 419 -25.16 2.64 13.06
C SER A 419 -24.43 1.64 12.17
N ALA A 420 -23.67 0.78 12.80
CA ALA A 420 -23.02 -0.37 12.18
C ALA A 420 -22.96 -1.55 13.15
N THR A 421 -22.61 -2.71 12.62
CA THR A 421 -22.29 -3.89 13.43
C THR A 421 -20.89 -4.40 13.19
N THR A 422 -20.37 -5.11 14.19
CA THR A 422 -19.16 -5.94 14.09
C THR A 422 -19.40 -7.27 14.81
N PRO A 423 -18.53 -8.28 14.64
CA PRO A 423 -18.41 -9.36 15.60
C PRO A 423 -18.17 -8.80 17.02
N CYS A 424 -18.55 -9.53 18.06
CA CYS A 424 -18.29 -9.13 19.46
C CYS A 424 -16.80 -8.99 19.77
N GLU A 425 -15.96 -9.77 19.08
CA GLU A 425 -14.49 -9.69 19.16
C GLU A 425 -13.93 -9.39 17.76
N PRO A 426 -14.00 -8.12 17.31
CA PRO A 426 -13.66 -7.78 15.94
C PRO A 426 -12.14 -7.68 15.69
N LEU A 427 -11.33 -7.65 16.75
CA LEU A 427 -9.88 -7.49 16.67
C LEU A 427 -9.17 -8.81 16.98
N LYS A 428 -8.40 -9.31 16.01
CA LYS A 428 -7.53 -10.49 16.19
C LYS A 428 -6.31 -10.19 17.06
N SER A 429 -5.90 -8.92 17.11
CA SER A 429 -4.77 -8.43 17.90
C SER A 429 -5.08 -7.02 18.39
N LEU A 430 -4.59 -6.69 19.59
CA LEU A 430 -4.56 -5.33 20.11
C LEU A 430 -3.28 -4.59 19.72
N GLU A 431 -2.42 -5.19 18.89
CA GLU A 431 -1.25 -4.53 18.31
C GLU A 431 -1.64 -3.73 17.06
N PRO A 432 -1.28 -2.43 16.96
CA PRO A 432 -1.54 -1.62 15.79
C PRO A 432 -0.82 -2.10 14.52
N PRO A 433 -1.26 -1.69 13.31
CA PRO A 433 -2.31 -0.70 13.08
C PRO A 433 -3.71 -1.28 13.19
N LEU A 434 -4.62 -0.49 13.76
CA LEU A 434 -6.00 -0.87 13.96
C LEU A 434 -6.74 -1.04 12.63
N ARG A 435 -7.22 -2.25 12.36
CA ARG A 435 -8.03 -2.61 11.19
C ARG A 435 -9.41 -3.07 11.62
N LEU A 436 -10.20 -2.13 12.14
CA LEU A 436 -11.58 -2.38 12.51
C LEU A 436 -12.47 -2.15 11.29
N GLN A 437 -13.20 -3.19 10.87
CA GLN A 437 -14.13 -3.11 9.76
C GLN A 437 -15.57 -3.13 10.28
N TYR A 438 -16.34 -2.12 9.90
CA TYR A 438 -17.75 -2.00 10.24
C TYR A 438 -18.65 -2.48 9.10
N GLU A 439 -19.74 -3.14 9.46
CA GLU A 439 -20.88 -3.39 8.57
C GLU A 439 -21.93 -2.30 8.82
N TYR A 440 -21.84 -1.20 8.08
CA TYR A 440 -22.77 -0.07 8.21
C TYR A 440 -24.17 -0.43 7.70
N PHE A 441 -25.19 0.09 8.38
CA PHE A 441 -26.54 0.13 7.82
C PHE A 441 -26.58 1.19 6.72
N ALA A 442 -26.86 0.75 5.51
CA ALA A 442 -26.79 1.57 4.31
C ALA A 442 -28.15 1.75 3.63
N ASP A 443 -28.25 2.74 2.75
CA ASP A 443 -29.33 2.92 1.78
C ASP A 443 -29.18 1.98 0.56
N ASP A 444 -30.11 2.07 -0.39
CA ASP A 444 -30.14 1.23 -1.59
C ASP A 444 -28.93 1.47 -2.52
N GLU A 445 -28.25 2.62 -2.38
CA GLU A 445 -27.01 2.95 -3.08
C GLU A 445 -25.75 2.53 -2.31
N GLY A 446 -25.89 1.88 -1.15
CA GLY A 446 -24.78 1.39 -0.34
C GLY A 446 -24.10 2.47 0.51
N ARG A 447 -24.73 3.64 0.70
CA ARG A 447 -24.21 4.73 1.53
C ARG A 447 -24.72 4.58 2.97
N PRO A 448 -23.90 4.87 4.00
CA PRO A 448 -24.38 4.90 5.38
C PRO A 448 -25.62 5.77 5.51
N ARG A 449 -26.66 5.27 6.20
CA ARG A 449 -27.92 5.99 6.38
C ARG A 449 -28.25 6.24 7.84
N SER A 450 -29.20 7.15 8.07
CA SER A 450 -29.77 7.34 9.40
C SER A 450 -30.60 6.13 9.82
N VAL A 451 -30.57 5.85 11.13
CA VAL A 451 -31.30 4.72 11.72
C VAL A 451 -32.24 5.12 12.85
N ALA A 452 -32.29 6.39 13.26
CA ALA A 452 -33.10 6.84 14.39
C ALA A 452 -33.89 8.12 14.06
N GLU A 453 -34.60 8.12 12.92
CA GLU A 453 -35.47 9.24 12.52
C GLU A 453 -36.74 9.28 13.37
N MET A 454 -36.65 9.93 14.53
CA MET A 454 -37.80 10.12 15.42
C MET A 454 -38.66 11.31 14.96
N PRO A 455 -40.00 11.23 15.10
CA PRO A 455 -40.91 12.32 14.73
C PRO A 455 -40.50 13.67 15.35
N GLY A 456 -40.71 14.75 14.59
CA GLY A 456 -40.38 16.12 15.00
C GLY A 456 -39.15 16.70 14.29
N GLU A 457 -38.95 18.01 14.45
CA GLU A 457 -37.89 18.76 13.77
C GLU A 457 -36.50 18.53 14.40
N GLY A 458 -35.47 18.73 13.60
CA GLY A 458 -34.07 18.72 14.04
C GLY A 458 -33.50 17.32 14.35
N PRO A 459 -32.23 17.27 14.79
CA PRO A 459 -31.50 16.04 15.05
C PRO A 459 -32.19 15.08 16.03
N THR A 460 -31.79 13.82 15.97
CA THR A 460 -32.15 12.82 16.97
C THR A 460 -30.89 12.18 17.52
N TRP A 461 -30.70 12.30 18.83
CA TRP A 461 -29.59 11.68 19.55
C TRP A 461 -30.10 10.53 20.40
N LEU A 462 -29.34 9.43 20.43
CA LEU A 462 -29.64 8.27 21.28
C LEU A 462 -28.65 8.14 22.43
N THR A 463 -29.16 7.70 23.57
CA THR A 463 -28.39 7.44 24.79
C THR A 463 -29.00 6.27 25.58
N GLY A 464 -28.29 5.72 26.56
CA GLY A 464 -28.80 4.58 27.34
C GLY A 464 -29.01 3.33 26.48
N TYR A 465 -28.14 3.14 25.48
CA TYR A 465 -28.25 2.12 24.44
C TYR A 465 -27.91 0.73 25.00
N ILE A 466 -28.87 -0.19 25.01
CA ILE A 466 -28.72 -1.50 25.68
C ILE A 466 -29.59 -2.59 25.05
N ALA A 467 -29.13 -3.84 25.11
CA ALA A 467 -29.95 -5.01 24.84
C ALA A 467 -30.51 -5.57 26.15
N LEU A 468 -31.81 -5.80 26.22
CA LEU A 468 -32.52 -6.34 27.38
C LEU A 468 -33.41 -7.53 26.97
N PRO A 469 -33.54 -8.57 27.79
CA PRO A 469 -34.52 -9.63 27.56
C PRO A 469 -35.95 -9.11 27.71
N ASP A 470 -36.86 -9.61 26.89
CA ASP A 470 -38.31 -9.47 27.04
C ASP A 470 -38.94 -10.67 27.79
N GLU A 471 -40.22 -10.58 28.12
CA GLU A 471 -40.98 -11.65 28.81
C GLU A 471 -40.91 -13.02 28.11
N SER A 472 -40.69 -13.06 26.80
CA SER A 472 -40.54 -14.31 26.03
C SER A 472 -39.12 -14.88 26.06
N GLY A 473 -38.17 -14.15 26.67
CA GLY A 473 -36.74 -14.46 26.68
C GLY A 473 -36.01 -13.97 25.42
N GLY A 474 -36.68 -13.24 24.53
CA GLY A 474 -36.07 -12.63 23.35
C GLY A 474 -35.30 -11.36 23.72
N GLU A 475 -34.19 -11.07 23.04
CA GLU A 475 -33.49 -9.80 23.24
C GLU A 475 -34.18 -8.65 22.49
N ARG A 476 -34.20 -7.47 23.11
CA ARG A 476 -34.62 -6.18 22.53
C ARG A 476 -33.51 -5.17 22.68
N LEU A 477 -33.08 -4.59 21.56
CA LEU A 477 -32.16 -3.46 21.56
C LEU A 477 -32.95 -2.15 21.70
N VAL A 478 -32.64 -1.38 22.72
CA VAL A 478 -33.42 -0.22 23.15
C VAL A 478 -32.54 0.98 23.49
N ALA A 479 -33.11 2.17 23.41
CA ALA A 479 -32.42 3.42 23.75
C ALA A 479 -33.41 4.53 24.13
N THR A 480 -32.90 5.56 24.80
CA THR A 480 -33.60 6.83 25.01
C THR A 480 -33.21 7.78 23.88
N TYR A 481 -34.20 8.44 23.26
CA TYR A 481 -33.98 9.45 22.24
C TYR A 481 -34.19 10.88 22.78
N HIS A 482 -33.46 11.82 22.21
CA HIS A 482 -33.67 13.25 22.38
C HIS A 482 -33.88 13.90 21.02
N LYS A 483 -34.87 14.81 20.93
CA LYS A 483 -34.97 15.75 19.81
C LYS A 483 -34.37 17.09 20.20
N ILE A 484 -33.52 17.59 19.30
CA ILE A 484 -32.68 18.76 19.56
C ILE A 484 -33.07 19.88 18.60
N ARG A 485 -33.13 21.11 19.13
CA ARG A 485 -33.25 22.33 18.32
C ARG A 485 -32.06 23.25 18.53
N PRO A 486 -31.79 24.19 17.60
CA PRO A 486 -30.71 25.16 17.79
C PRO A 486 -30.89 25.97 19.10
N PRO A 487 -29.81 26.28 19.84
CA PRO A 487 -28.41 25.95 19.60
C PRO A 487 -27.91 24.76 20.45
N LEU A 488 -28.52 23.56 20.32
CA LEU A 488 -28.27 22.34 21.13
C LEU A 488 -29.18 22.22 22.36
N GLU A 489 -30.45 22.60 22.24
CA GLU A 489 -31.43 22.46 23.30
C GLU A 489 -32.31 21.21 23.10
N PRO A 490 -32.34 20.25 24.04
CA PRO A 490 -33.31 19.17 23.99
C PRO A 490 -34.71 19.71 24.26
N TYR A 491 -35.67 19.39 23.39
CA TYR A 491 -37.07 19.82 23.55
C TYR A 491 -38.05 18.64 23.67
N GLU A 492 -37.63 17.43 23.31
CA GLU A 492 -38.40 16.20 23.51
C GLU A 492 -37.45 15.08 23.94
N LEU A 493 -37.93 14.22 24.85
CA LEU A 493 -37.25 13.03 25.33
C LEU A 493 -38.24 11.86 25.30
N GLY A 494 -37.79 10.71 24.82
CA GLY A 494 -38.60 9.49 24.83
C GLY A 494 -37.78 8.22 24.70
N LEU A 495 -38.48 7.11 24.52
CA LEU A 495 -37.91 5.77 24.35
C LEU A 495 -38.07 5.33 22.89
N CYS A 496 -37.10 4.56 22.39
CA CYS A 496 -37.15 3.91 21.09
C CYS A 496 -36.55 2.50 21.15
N ALA A 497 -36.96 1.63 20.22
CA ALA A 497 -36.48 0.25 20.13
C ALA A 497 -36.10 -0.11 18.71
N TRP A 498 -35.07 -0.93 18.55
CA TRP A 498 -34.63 -1.44 17.26
C TRP A 498 -35.68 -2.38 16.66
N ASN A 499 -36.02 -2.12 15.41
CA ASN A 499 -36.83 -2.98 14.56
C ASN A 499 -35.89 -3.77 13.63
N ASP A 500 -35.82 -5.08 13.84
CA ASP A 500 -34.94 -5.96 13.06
C ASP A 500 -35.31 -6.01 11.57
N GLU A 501 -36.60 -5.94 11.24
CA GLU A 501 -37.10 -6.04 9.87
C GLU A 501 -36.80 -4.75 9.08
N ALA A 502 -37.03 -3.60 9.70
CA ALA A 502 -36.79 -2.30 9.09
C ALA A 502 -35.33 -1.80 9.24
N ALA A 503 -34.52 -2.48 10.06
CA ALA A 503 -33.17 -2.10 10.43
C ALA A 503 -33.06 -0.61 10.83
N LYS A 504 -33.92 -0.20 11.76
CA LYS A 504 -33.97 1.16 12.33
C LYS A 504 -34.59 1.17 13.72
N PHE A 505 -34.43 2.25 14.45
CA PHE A 505 -35.16 2.51 15.69
C PHE A 505 -36.55 3.05 15.39
N ASP A 506 -37.56 2.41 16.00
CA ASP A 506 -38.93 2.88 16.02
C ASP A 506 -39.22 3.58 17.36
N HIS A 507 -40.08 4.59 17.30
CA HIS A 507 -40.59 5.28 18.50
C HIS A 507 -41.38 4.32 19.39
N VAL A 508 -41.11 4.36 20.70
CA VAL A 508 -41.81 3.55 21.70
C VAL A 508 -42.74 4.40 22.55
N ALA A 509 -42.23 5.49 23.12
CA ALA A 509 -43.01 6.39 23.99
C ALA A 509 -42.35 7.76 24.07
N THR A 510 -43.14 8.83 24.12
CA THR A 510 -42.64 10.15 24.52
C THR A 510 -42.81 10.31 26.03
N LEU A 511 -41.73 10.62 26.73
CA LEU A 511 -41.74 10.76 28.20
C LEU A 511 -41.86 12.23 28.61
N TRP A 512 -41.32 13.13 27.80
CA TRP A 512 -41.29 14.55 28.10
C TRP A 512 -41.24 15.40 26.84
N ARG A 513 -41.94 16.53 26.89
CA ARG A 513 -41.82 17.65 25.96
C ARG A 513 -41.63 18.93 26.76
N LYS A 514 -40.69 19.75 26.31
CA LYS A 514 -40.43 21.04 26.93
C LYS A 514 -41.65 21.93 26.87
N SER A 515 -42.04 22.46 28.01
CA SER A 515 -43.12 23.43 28.17
C SER A 515 -42.86 24.27 29.43
N ASP A 516 -43.61 25.35 29.62
CA ASP A 516 -43.50 26.16 30.84
C ASP A 516 -43.81 25.34 32.11
N ALA A 517 -44.70 24.35 32.01
CA ALA A 517 -45.04 23.45 33.11
C ALA A 517 -43.98 22.35 33.37
N ALA A 518 -43.17 22.02 32.36
CA ALA A 518 -42.13 21.01 32.44
C ALA A 518 -40.86 21.51 31.70
N PRO A 519 -40.13 22.49 32.26
CA PRO A 519 -39.05 23.16 31.56
C PRO A 519 -37.78 22.30 31.41
N THR A 520 -37.65 21.27 32.26
CA THR A 520 -36.52 20.32 32.29
C THR A 520 -37.00 18.88 32.13
N PRO A 521 -36.23 18.02 31.47
CA PRO A 521 -36.58 16.60 31.35
C PRO A 521 -36.55 15.89 32.71
N PRO A 522 -37.44 14.91 32.94
CA PRO A 522 -37.36 14.04 34.11
C PRO A 522 -36.16 13.08 34.00
N PRO A 523 -35.73 12.45 35.10
CA PRO A 523 -34.75 11.37 35.05
C PRO A 523 -35.20 10.23 34.13
N ALA A 524 -34.30 9.79 33.27
CA ALA A 524 -34.54 8.74 32.29
C ALA A 524 -33.26 7.90 32.08
N PRO A 525 -33.37 6.67 31.55
CA PRO A 525 -32.23 5.86 31.17
C PRO A 525 -31.31 6.61 30.19
N GLN A 526 -30.06 6.88 30.58
CA GLN A 526 -29.11 7.64 29.78
C GLN A 526 -27.66 7.24 30.04
N GLY A 527 -26.75 7.74 29.21
CA GLY A 527 -25.31 7.47 29.29
C GLY A 527 -24.93 6.12 28.69
N HIS A 528 -23.92 5.48 29.28
CA HIS A 528 -23.39 4.17 28.86
C HIS A 528 -23.83 3.09 29.86
N PRO A 529 -24.86 2.29 29.53
CA PRO A 529 -25.44 1.40 30.50
C PRO A 529 -24.59 0.14 30.73
N VAL A 530 -24.72 -0.45 31.91
CA VAL A 530 -24.08 -1.72 32.27
C VAL A 530 -25.07 -2.65 32.95
N ILE A 531 -24.87 -3.96 32.76
CA ILE A 531 -25.58 -4.99 33.51
C ILE A 531 -24.79 -5.34 34.77
N TYR A 532 -25.43 -5.22 35.93
CA TYR A 532 -24.89 -5.60 37.22
C TYR A 532 -25.77 -6.68 37.84
N GLN A 533 -25.17 -7.72 38.40
CA GLN A 533 -25.89 -8.73 39.18
C GLN A 533 -25.57 -8.50 40.66
N ASP A 534 -26.62 -8.35 41.47
CA ASP A 534 -26.45 -8.18 42.91
C ASP A 534 -26.24 -9.52 43.64
N ASP A 535 -25.98 -9.45 44.94
CA ASP A 535 -25.71 -10.62 45.79
C ASP A 535 -26.91 -11.58 45.90
N SER A 536 -28.13 -11.13 45.57
CA SER A 536 -29.34 -11.96 45.53
C SER A 536 -29.52 -12.69 44.18
N GLY A 537 -28.70 -12.33 43.18
CA GLY A 537 -28.79 -12.86 41.82
C GLY A 537 -29.68 -12.06 40.89
N GLU A 538 -30.27 -10.95 41.35
CA GLU A 538 -31.08 -10.07 40.52
C GLU A 538 -30.18 -9.29 39.56
N LYS A 539 -30.60 -9.20 38.29
CA LYS A 539 -29.89 -8.44 37.26
C LYS A 539 -30.50 -7.05 37.12
N TRP A 540 -29.64 -6.05 37.22
CA TRP A 540 -29.96 -4.63 37.12
C TRP A 540 -29.31 -4.03 35.88
N ALA A 541 -30.07 -3.21 35.15
CA ALA A 541 -29.52 -2.29 34.18
C ALA A 541 -29.22 -0.97 34.90
N LEU A 542 -27.95 -0.58 34.92
CA LEU A 542 -27.47 0.67 35.51
C LEU A 542 -27.20 1.67 34.39
N PHE A 543 -27.71 2.90 34.52
CA PHE A 543 -27.59 3.97 33.53
C PHE A 543 -26.83 5.15 34.11
N GLY A 544 -25.78 5.61 33.42
CA GLY A 544 -24.91 6.68 33.91
C GLY A 544 -23.87 7.18 32.92
N ASN A 545 -23.34 8.38 33.19
CA ASN A 545 -22.26 9.02 32.45
C ASN A 545 -21.42 9.89 33.41
N PRO A 546 -20.30 9.39 33.98
CA PRO A 546 -19.87 7.99 34.00
C PRO A 546 -20.55 7.16 35.10
N LEU A 547 -20.89 7.76 36.24
CA LEU A 547 -21.43 7.03 37.40
C LEU A 547 -22.95 6.81 37.25
N PRO A 548 -23.50 5.65 37.68
CA PRO A 548 -24.93 5.39 37.56
C PRO A 548 -25.77 6.35 38.39
N THR A 549 -26.75 6.96 37.75
CA THR A 549 -27.75 7.86 38.37
C THR A 549 -29.16 7.28 38.32
N LEU A 550 -29.35 6.18 37.59
CA LEU A 550 -30.63 5.50 37.47
C LEU A 550 -30.40 3.99 37.29
N ARG A 551 -31.31 3.18 37.82
CA ARG A 551 -31.36 1.73 37.55
C ARG A 551 -32.78 1.23 37.38
N CYS A 552 -32.91 0.08 36.74
CA CYS A 552 -34.12 -0.74 36.77
C CYS A 552 -33.72 -2.21 36.67
N ARG A 553 -34.67 -3.14 36.87
CA ARG A 553 -34.42 -4.54 36.52
C ARG A 553 -34.01 -4.65 35.06
N ALA A 554 -33.10 -5.56 34.75
CA ALA A 554 -32.57 -5.77 33.40
C ALA A 554 -33.57 -6.51 32.49
N THR A 555 -34.76 -5.94 32.30
CA THR A 555 -35.79 -6.44 31.39
C THR A 555 -36.39 -5.30 30.56
N SER A 556 -36.91 -5.64 29.38
CA SER A 556 -37.46 -4.66 28.44
C SER A 556 -38.69 -3.92 29.00
N GLU A 557 -39.46 -4.58 29.87
CA GLU A 557 -40.69 -4.08 30.48
C GLU A 557 -40.38 -3.09 31.60
N SER A 558 -39.39 -3.43 32.44
CA SER A 558 -38.91 -2.56 33.52
C SER A 558 -38.25 -1.31 32.94
N TRP A 559 -37.49 -1.47 31.85
CA TRP A 559 -36.94 -0.34 31.12
C TRP A 559 -38.03 0.55 30.49
N ARG A 560 -39.09 -0.04 29.91
CA ARG A 560 -40.18 0.74 29.27
C ARG A 560 -41.04 1.49 30.29
N ASN A 561 -41.11 1.04 31.54
CA ASN A 561 -41.99 1.59 32.57
C ASN A 561 -41.27 2.58 33.50
N PRO A 562 -41.54 3.90 33.43
CA PRO A 562 -40.91 4.88 34.30
C PRO A 562 -41.13 4.64 35.80
N ALA A 563 -42.22 3.98 36.20
CA ALA A 563 -42.50 3.67 37.60
C ALA A 563 -41.60 2.55 38.16
N ALA A 564 -40.93 1.79 37.30
CA ALA A 564 -39.97 0.75 37.68
C ALA A 564 -38.52 1.28 37.75
N TRP A 565 -38.30 2.59 37.52
CA TRP A 565 -36.99 3.19 37.59
C TRP A 565 -36.67 3.70 38.99
N GLU A 566 -35.46 3.41 39.44
CA GLU A 566 -34.93 3.84 40.71
C GLU A 566 -33.80 4.85 40.46
N GLN A 567 -33.96 6.07 40.97
CA GLN A 567 -32.88 7.06 40.94
C GLN A 567 -31.79 6.68 41.95
N LEU A 568 -30.54 6.88 41.53
CA LEU A 568 -29.35 6.65 42.33
C LEU A 568 -28.63 7.98 42.56
N SER A 569 -28.01 8.11 43.73
CA SER A 569 -27.20 9.27 44.09
C SER A 569 -25.72 8.87 44.11
N PRO A 570 -25.01 8.92 42.98
CA PRO A 570 -23.58 8.67 42.97
C PRO A 570 -22.84 9.80 43.70
N PRO A 571 -21.60 9.54 44.16
CA PRO A 571 -20.78 10.60 44.74
C PRO A 571 -20.48 11.67 43.69
N GLU A 572 -20.70 12.94 44.04
CA GLU A 572 -20.38 14.08 43.17
C GLU A 572 -18.87 14.20 42.90
N HIS A 573 -18.05 13.69 43.83
CA HIS A 573 -16.60 13.75 43.76
C HIS A 573 -15.96 12.46 44.24
N LEU A 574 -14.82 12.14 43.63
CA LEU A 574 -13.95 11.04 44.00
C LEU A 574 -12.66 11.60 44.62
N VAL A 575 -11.97 10.78 45.39
CA VAL A 575 -10.69 11.14 46.01
C VAL A 575 -9.57 10.48 45.23
N ALA A 576 -8.64 11.27 44.70
CA ALA A 576 -7.46 10.77 44.01
C ALA A 576 -6.56 10.00 44.98
N ALA A 577 -6.16 8.79 44.59
CA ALA A 577 -5.31 7.96 45.44
C ALA A 577 -3.87 8.47 45.56
N ALA A 578 -3.41 9.29 44.62
CA ALA A 578 -2.02 9.75 44.56
C ALA A 578 -1.71 10.86 45.58
N ASP A 579 -2.64 11.79 45.77
CA ASP A 579 -2.43 13.02 46.55
C ASP A 579 -3.65 13.42 47.41
N GLY A 580 -4.73 12.63 47.39
CA GLY A 580 -5.97 12.95 48.10
C GLY A 580 -6.79 14.07 47.46
N GLY A 581 -6.43 14.51 46.24
CA GLY A 581 -7.14 15.56 45.51
C GLY A 581 -8.60 15.21 45.21
N ARG A 582 -9.44 16.24 45.16
CA ARG A 582 -10.85 16.12 44.78
C ARG A 582 -10.96 16.02 43.27
N VAL A 583 -11.50 14.92 42.76
CA VAL A 583 -11.74 14.69 41.33
C VAL A 583 -13.23 14.77 41.06
N THR A 584 -13.65 15.66 40.17
CA THR A 584 -15.05 15.80 39.75
C THR A 584 -15.25 15.06 38.42
N PRO A 585 -16.00 13.95 38.37
CA PRO A 585 -16.26 13.27 37.12
C PRO A 585 -17.05 14.17 36.15
N HIS A 586 -16.60 14.27 34.91
CA HIS A 586 -17.36 14.85 33.81
C HIS A 586 -18.11 13.75 33.06
N SER A 587 -17.71 13.40 31.85
CA SER A 587 -18.27 12.30 31.05
C SER A 587 -17.31 11.13 30.98
N GLY A 588 -17.86 9.93 30.81
CA GLY A 588 -17.10 8.70 30.67
C GLY A 588 -18.01 7.47 30.74
N SER A 589 -17.42 6.33 31.07
CA SER A 589 -18.14 5.07 31.19
C SER A 589 -17.56 4.21 32.29
N ILE A 590 -18.35 3.22 32.70
CA ILE A 590 -17.95 2.14 33.59
C ILE A 590 -18.08 0.83 32.84
N ALA A 591 -17.17 -0.09 33.06
CA ALA A 591 -17.27 -1.46 32.57
C ALA A 591 -16.63 -2.46 33.54
N TRP A 592 -17.14 -3.69 33.55
CA TRP A 592 -16.45 -4.78 34.22
C TRP A 592 -15.21 -5.15 33.43
N ASN A 593 -14.04 -5.16 34.09
CA ASN A 593 -12.80 -5.58 33.48
C ASN A 593 -12.47 -7.02 33.91
N GLY A 594 -12.63 -7.97 32.99
CA GLY A 594 -12.35 -9.39 33.25
C GLY A 594 -10.90 -9.71 33.59
N TYR A 595 -9.93 -8.89 33.14
CA TYR A 595 -8.52 -9.10 33.51
C TYR A 595 -8.24 -8.67 34.97
N ARG A 596 -8.78 -7.52 35.39
CA ARG A 596 -8.60 -6.98 36.75
C ARG A 596 -9.58 -7.58 37.76
N GLN A 597 -10.63 -8.25 37.29
CA GLN A 597 -11.76 -8.73 38.10
C GLN A 597 -12.35 -7.58 38.95
N ARG A 598 -12.52 -6.41 38.31
CA ARG A 598 -13.01 -5.19 38.96
C ARG A 598 -13.83 -4.36 37.98
N TRP A 599 -14.77 -3.60 38.50
CA TRP A 599 -15.38 -2.48 37.80
C TRP A 599 -14.33 -1.38 37.60
N VAL A 600 -14.22 -0.89 36.37
CA VAL A 600 -13.30 0.18 35.98
C VAL A 600 -14.12 1.31 35.39
N ALA A 601 -13.90 2.51 35.90
CA ALA A 601 -14.43 3.74 35.35
C ALA A 601 -13.32 4.47 34.58
N VAL A 602 -13.61 4.93 33.37
CA VAL A 602 -12.75 5.85 32.61
C VAL A 602 -13.57 7.08 32.29
N PHE A 603 -13.11 8.23 32.75
CA PHE A 603 -13.84 9.50 32.62
C PHE A 603 -12.89 10.68 32.59
N MET A 604 -13.39 11.80 32.07
CA MET A 604 -12.73 13.10 32.08
C MET A 604 -12.93 13.79 33.43
N GLU A 605 -11.94 14.55 33.89
CA GLU A 605 -12.08 15.40 35.08
C GLU A 605 -12.62 16.76 34.68
N ALA A 606 -13.73 17.19 35.29
CA ALA A 606 -14.26 18.53 35.08
C ALA A 606 -13.28 19.56 35.66
N TRP A 607 -12.84 20.49 34.81
CA TRP A 607 -11.86 21.55 35.11
C TRP A 607 -10.50 21.02 35.57
N GLY A 608 -10.07 19.88 35.01
CA GLY A 608 -8.77 19.26 35.26
C GLY A 608 -7.56 20.03 34.69
N LYS A 609 -6.40 19.35 34.62
CA LYS A 609 -5.19 19.83 33.95
C LYS A 609 -4.71 18.78 32.93
N PRO A 610 -4.16 19.20 31.78
CA PRO A 610 -3.85 20.57 31.38
C PRO A 610 -5.03 21.38 30.78
N SER A 611 -6.21 20.80 30.63
CA SER A 611 -7.38 21.44 30.01
C SER A 611 -8.62 21.39 30.90
N ALA A 612 -9.64 22.19 30.57
CA ALA A 612 -10.92 22.24 31.30
C ALA A 612 -11.67 20.90 31.37
N PHE A 613 -11.23 19.87 30.66
CA PHE A 613 -11.80 18.53 30.73
C PHE A 613 -10.74 17.44 31.02
N GLY A 614 -9.59 17.85 31.59
CA GLY A 614 -8.43 16.97 31.81
C GLY A 614 -7.49 17.03 30.62
#